data_AF-A0AAD9FCF0-F1
#
_entry.id   AF-A0AAD9FCF0-F1
#
_cell.length_a   1.000
_cell.length_b   1.000
_cell.length_c   1.000
_cell.angle_alpha   90.00
_cell.angle_beta   90.00
_cell.angle_gamma   90.00
#
_symmetry.space_group_name_H-M   'P 1'
#
loop_
_entity.id
_entity.type
_entity.pdbx_description
1 polymer ?
#
loop_
_entity_poly.entity_id
_entity_poly.type
_entity_poly.pdbx_seq_one_letter_code
_entity_poly.pdbx_strand_id
1 'polypeptide(L)'
;PPAVSPRGQDVKNLENFHLVESVQEQVNAALLDYVMCNYPQQTDKFGQLLLRLPEIRAISLQAEEYLYYKHLNGDVPCNNLLIEMLHAKRA
;
A
#
# COMPACT_ATOMS: atom_id res chain seq x y z
N PRO A 1 -20.51 7.13 -12.64
CA PRO A 1 -20.33 6.96 -11.18
C PRO A 1 -18.83 7.09 -10.80
N PRO A 2 -18.40 8.18 -10.17
CA PRO A 2 -17.01 8.36 -9.78
C PRO A 2 -16.86 8.22 -8.25
N ALA A 3 -16.52 7.04 -7.77
CA ALA A 3 -16.15 6.73 -6.38
C ALA A 3 -15.65 5.28 -6.44
N VAL A 4 -14.43 4.87 -6.11
CA VAL A 4 -13.43 5.37 -5.17
C VAL A 4 -12.10 4.82 -5.67
N SER A 5 -11.24 5.62 -6.31
CA SER A 5 -9.84 5.22 -6.48
C SER A 5 -9.14 5.56 -5.15
N PRO A 6 -8.54 4.58 -4.44
CA PRO A 6 -7.78 4.87 -3.25
C PRO A 6 -6.57 5.69 -3.68
N ARG A 7 -6.68 7.02 -3.57
CA ARG A 7 -5.60 7.94 -3.86
C ARG A 7 -4.42 7.52 -2.98
N GLY A 8 -3.35 7.02 -3.60
CA GLY A 8 -2.06 6.78 -2.97
C GLY A 8 -1.35 8.08 -2.57
N GLN A 9 -2.06 9.01 -1.94
CA GLN A 9 -1.60 10.35 -1.56
C GLN A 9 -0.62 10.33 -0.37
N ASP A 10 -0.22 9.17 0.12
CA ASP A 10 0.58 9.07 1.36
C ASP A 10 2.09 9.31 1.16
N VAL A 11 2.57 9.42 -0.09
CA VAL A 11 4.01 9.65 -0.36
C VAL A 11 4.24 11.13 -0.65
N LYS A 12 4.79 11.83 0.35
CA LYS A 12 5.20 13.24 0.23
C LYS A 12 6.46 13.35 -0.66
N ASN A 13 6.59 14.45 -1.40
CA ASN A 13 7.79 14.81 -2.18
C ASN A 13 8.10 13.94 -3.41
N LEU A 14 7.09 13.37 -4.08
CA LEU A 14 7.30 12.70 -5.35
C LEU A 14 7.73 13.69 -6.44
N GLU A 15 8.88 13.43 -7.09
CA GLU A 15 9.38 14.26 -8.21
C GLU A 15 8.43 14.24 -9.41
N ASN A 16 7.75 13.12 -9.65
CA ASN A 16 6.84 12.95 -10.78
C ASN A 16 5.50 12.35 -10.33
N PHE A 17 4.70 13.18 -9.65
CA PHE A 17 3.36 12.81 -9.19
C PHE A 17 2.45 12.34 -10.34
N HIS A 18 2.50 13.00 -11.49
CA HIS A 18 1.65 12.67 -12.65
C HIS A 18 1.91 11.26 -13.20
N LEU A 19 3.18 10.82 -13.22
CA LEU A 19 3.50 9.44 -13.61
C LEU A 19 2.89 8.43 -12.63
N VAL A 20 3.01 8.69 -11.33
CA VAL A 20 2.47 7.80 -10.29
C VAL A 20 0.95 7.70 -10.39
N GLU A 21 0.26 8.83 -10.59
CA GLU A 21 -1.18 8.87 -10.79
C GLU A 21 -1.60 8.08 -12.06
N SER A 22 -0.93 8.31 -13.19
CA SER A 22 -1.22 7.59 -14.43
C SER A 22 -1.00 6.08 -14.31
N VAL A 23 0.07 5.65 -13.66
CA VAL A 23 0.33 4.22 -13.42
C VAL A 23 -0.74 3.63 -12.51
N GLN A 24 -1.16 4.36 -11.47
CA GLN A 24 -2.21 3.91 -10.57
C GLN A 24 -3.55 3.73 -11.30
N GLU A 25 -3.90 4.63 -12.20
CA GLU A 25 -5.09 4.51 -13.07
C GLU A 25 -4.98 3.30 -14.01
N GLN A 26 -3.83 3.11 -14.66
CA GLN A 26 -3.60 1.97 -15.57
C GLN A 26 -3.74 0.63 -14.85
N VAL A 27 -3.16 0.51 -13.65
CA VAL A 27 -3.25 -0.72 -12.83
C VAL A 27 -4.69 -0.97 -12.38
N ASN A 28 -5.41 0.07 -11.95
CA ASN A 28 -6.81 -0.06 -11.55
C ASN A 28 -7.70 -0.50 -12.72
N ALA A 29 -7.49 0.07 -13.90
CA ALA A 29 -8.21 -0.33 -15.12
C ALA A 29 -7.92 -1.79 -15.48
N ALA A 30 -6.64 -2.19 -15.52
CA ALA A 30 -6.26 -3.56 -15.82
C ALA A 30 -6.82 -4.57 -14.81
N LEU A 31 -6.83 -4.23 -13.51
CA LEU A 31 -7.41 -5.07 -12.47
C LEU A 31 -8.93 -5.20 -12.62
N LEU A 32 -9.63 -4.11 -12.95
CA LEU A 32 -11.07 -4.13 -13.20
C LEU A 32 -11.41 -5.02 -14.40
N ASP A 33 -10.71 -4.84 -15.51
CA ASP A 33 -10.90 -5.65 -16.73
C ASP A 33 -10.66 -7.14 -16.45
N TYR A 34 -9.59 -7.46 -15.69
CA TYR A 34 -9.32 -8.83 -15.27
C TYR A 34 -10.47 -9.41 -14.45
N VAL A 35 -10.98 -8.67 -13.47
CA VAL A 35 -12.09 -9.11 -12.62
C VAL A 35 -13.36 -9.34 -13.44
N MET A 36 -13.69 -8.42 -14.36
CA MET A 36 -14.89 -8.53 -15.19
C MET A 36 -14.82 -9.73 -16.15
N CYS A 37 -13.66 -9.98 -16.74
CA CYS A 37 -13.46 -11.10 -17.67
C CYS A 37 -13.41 -12.46 -16.96
N ASN A 38 -12.78 -12.55 -15.80
CA ASN A 38 -12.53 -13.83 -15.12
C ASN A 38 -13.58 -14.17 -14.05
N TYR A 39 -14.30 -13.18 -13.52
CA TYR A 39 -15.31 -13.35 -12.47
C TYR A 39 -16.60 -12.57 -12.78
N PRO A 40 -17.28 -12.86 -13.90
CA PRO A 40 -18.45 -12.10 -14.34
C PRO A 40 -19.64 -12.16 -13.35
N GLN A 41 -19.70 -13.16 -12.48
CA GLN A 41 -20.74 -13.28 -11.45
C GLN A 41 -20.44 -12.47 -10.17
N GLN A 42 -19.21 -11.96 -10.00
CA GLN A 42 -18.77 -11.23 -8.80
C GLN A 42 -18.46 -9.78 -9.16
N THR A 43 -19.51 -8.99 -9.42
CA THR A 43 -19.41 -7.59 -9.88
C THR A 43 -18.78 -6.64 -8.86
N ASP A 44 -18.79 -7.02 -7.58
CA ASP A 44 -18.24 -6.27 -6.46
C ASP A 44 -16.81 -6.68 -6.09
N LYS A 45 -16.26 -7.74 -6.70
CA LYS A 45 -14.94 -8.30 -6.37
C LYS A 45 -13.81 -7.28 -6.50
N PHE A 46 -13.86 -6.41 -7.49
CA PHE A 46 -12.88 -5.33 -7.64
C PHE A 46 -12.85 -4.43 -6.39
N GLY A 47 -14.03 -3.98 -5.95
CA GLY A 47 -14.16 -3.18 -4.72
C GLY A 47 -13.73 -3.95 -3.47
N GLN A 48 -14.10 -5.23 -3.36
CA GLN A 48 -13.67 -6.08 -2.24
C GLN A 48 -12.14 -6.20 -2.15
N LEU A 49 -11.45 -6.34 -3.28
CA LEU A 49 -9.98 -6.38 -3.33
C LEU A 49 -9.37 -5.04 -2.89
N LEU A 50 -9.92 -3.92 -3.37
CA LEU A 50 -9.46 -2.59 -2.96
C LEU A 50 -9.66 -2.33 -1.45
N LEU A 51 -10.75 -2.83 -0.87
CA LEU A 51 -11.03 -2.70 0.58
C LEU A 51 -10.04 -3.46 1.46
N ARG A 52 -9.34 -4.47 0.93
CA ARG A 52 -8.27 -5.17 1.68
C ARG A 52 -6.98 -4.35 1.76
N LEU A 53 -6.75 -3.41 0.85
CA LEU A 53 -5.52 -2.60 0.84
C LEU A 53 -5.38 -1.74 2.11
N PRO A 54 -6.43 -1.00 2.58
CA PRO A 54 -6.37 -0.31 3.86
C PRO A 54 -6.15 -1.21 5.07
N GLU A 55 -6.78 -2.39 5.10
CA GLU A 55 -6.61 -3.36 6.20
C GLU A 55 -5.15 -3.85 6.27
N ILE A 56 -4.57 -4.21 5.13
CA ILE A 56 -3.16 -4.60 5.04
C ILE A 56 -2.26 -3.44 5.50
N ARG A 57 -2.54 -2.20 5.06
CA ARG A 57 -1.78 -1.02 5.52
C ARG A 57 -1.84 -0.84 7.03
N ALA A 58 -2.99 -1.04 7.65
CA ALA A 58 -3.14 -0.93 9.10
C ALA A 58 -2.31 -1.98 9.85
N ILE A 59 -2.34 -3.24 9.38
CA ILE A 59 -1.52 -4.32 9.95
C ILE A 59 -0.03 -4.01 9.77
N SER A 60 0.38 -3.55 8.58
CA SER A 60 1.77 -3.18 8.32
C SER A 60 2.25 -2.05 9.24
N LEU A 61 1.41 -1.05 9.52
CA LEU A 61 1.75 0.03 10.44
C LEU A 61 1.97 -0.49 11.87
N GLN A 62 1.10 -1.36 12.35
CA GLN A 62 1.25 -2.01 13.66
C GLN A 62 2.52 -2.87 13.72
N ALA A 63 2.82 -3.60 12.65
CA ALA A 63 4.03 -4.41 12.56
C ALA A 63 5.31 -3.55 12.58
N GLU A 64 5.31 -2.41 11.88
CA GLU A 64 6.40 -1.44 11.91
C GLU A 64 6.63 -0.88 13.32
N GLU A 65 5.56 -0.49 14.05
CA GLU A 65 5.65 -0.04 15.44
C GLU A 65 6.22 -1.12 16.36
N TYR A 66 5.76 -2.36 16.19
CA TYR A 66 6.24 -3.50 16.96
C TYR A 66 7.72 -3.80 16.71
N LEU A 67 8.15 -3.79 15.44
CA LEU A 67 9.54 -4.01 15.07
C LEU A 67 10.43 -2.89 15.60
N TYR A 68 9.95 -1.64 15.57
CA TYR A 68 10.67 -0.51 16.15
C TYR A 68 10.83 -0.65 17.67
N TYR A 69 9.76 -1.03 18.39
CA TYR A 69 9.84 -1.30 19.82
C TYR A 69 10.87 -2.38 20.16
N LYS A 70 10.86 -3.49 19.41
CA LYS A 70 11.88 -4.55 19.57
C LYS A 70 13.29 -4.08 19.27
N HIS A 71 13.47 -3.22 18.26
CA HIS A 71 14.76 -2.62 17.97
C HIS A 71 15.28 -1.77 19.14
N LEU A 72 14.43 -0.95 19.76
CA LEU A 72 14.80 -0.14 20.93
C LEU A 72 15.22 -0.99 22.14
N ASN A 73 14.63 -2.18 22.30
CA ASN A 73 14.98 -3.12 23.37
C ASN A 73 16.26 -3.93 23.09
N GLY A 74 16.85 -3.80 21.89
CA GLY A 74 18.05 -4.54 21.48
C GLY A 74 17.77 -5.96 20.99
N ASP A 75 16.50 -6.34 20.80
CA ASP A 75 16.12 -7.68 20.32
C ASP A 75 16.35 -7.87 18.81
N VAL A 76 16.53 -6.76 18.07
CA VAL A 76 16.75 -6.76 16.62
C VAL A 76 18.17 -6.27 16.32
N PRO A 77 19.00 -7.08 15.62
CA PRO A 77 20.36 -6.68 15.30
C PRO A 77 20.39 -5.39 14.47
N CYS A 78 21.30 -4.48 14.84
CA CYS A 78 21.54 -3.23 14.12
C CYS A 78 22.28 -3.47 12.78
N ASN A 79 22.28 -2.47 11.90
CA ASN A 79 23.04 -2.44 10.63
C ASN A 79 22.52 -3.40 9.55
N ASN A 80 21.20 -3.43 9.36
CA ASN A 80 20.58 -4.12 8.23
C ASN A 80 19.53 -3.23 7.57
N LEU A 81 19.16 -3.59 6.34
CA LEU A 81 18.17 -2.89 5.52
C LEU A 81 16.82 -2.68 6.24
N LEU A 82 16.41 -3.62 7.09
CA LEU A 82 15.15 -3.52 7.83
C LEU A 82 15.16 -2.32 8.79
N ILE A 83 16.25 -2.08 9.50
CA ILE A 83 16.39 -0.92 10.40
C ILE A 83 16.47 0.39 9.60
N GLU A 84 17.20 0.40 8.48
CA GLU A 84 17.26 1.57 7.59
C GLU A 84 15.87 1.97 7.08
N MET A 85 15.05 0.99 6.68
CA MET A 85 13.67 1.22 6.24
C MET A 85 12.76 1.72 7.39
N LEU A 86 12.92 1.21 8.61
CA LEU A 86 12.18 1.68 9.78
C LEU A 86 12.53 3.13 10.15
N HIS A 87 13.80 3.53 9.99
CA HIS A 87 14.24 4.90 10.26
C HIS A 87 13.85 5.89 9.16
N ALA A 88 13.91 5.50 7.88
CA ALA A 88 13.59 6.36 6.75
C ALA A 88 12.17 6.95 6.80
N LYS A 89 11.22 6.23 7.39
CA LYS A 89 9.83 6.67 7.55
C LYS A 89 9.61 7.68 8.68
N ARG A 90 10.61 7.83 9.57
CA ARG A 90 10.56 8.65 10.79
C ARG A 90 11.54 9.83 10.75
N ALA A 91 12.30 9.97 9.66
CA ALA A 91 13.21 11.09 9.40
C ALA A 91 12.47 12.31 8.82
#